data_AF-A0A9E1FBK2-F1
#
_entry.id   AF-A0A9E1FBK2-F1
#
_cell.length_a   1.000
_cell.length_b   1.000
_cell.length_c   1.000
_cell.angle_alpha   90.00
_cell.angle_beta   90.00
_cell.angle_gamma   90.00
#
_symmetry.space_group_name_H-M   'P 1'
#
loop_
_entity.id
_entity.type
_entity.pdbx_description
1 polymer ?
#
loop_
_entity_poly.entity_id
_entity_poly.type
_entity_poly.pdbx_seq_one_letter_code
_entity_poly.pdbx_strand_id
1 'polypeptide(L)'
;ELDGADAALLIGKEGYRYKAISYMLYNWLNSKYNLAIRLEIAQFLQNQEAMMDQYLNGVIERVQNSGRAQTKPLDGVLVKIALEKLREKFPDKYVGIKSGNDGKFVVVNDFFKK
;
A
#
# COMPACT_ATOMS: atom_id res chain seq x y z
N GLU A 1 -17.68 2.41 0.30
CA GLU A 1 -17.30 3.78 0.66
C GLU A 1 -18.06 4.18 1.92
N LEU A 2 -17.38 4.86 2.85
CA LEU A 2 -18.00 5.47 4.02
C LEU A 2 -17.80 6.98 3.91
N ASP A 3 -18.89 7.74 3.95
CA ASP A 3 -18.83 9.20 3.81
C ASP A 3 -19.82 9.88 4.78
N GLY A 4 -19.69 11.19 4.92
CA GLY A 4 -20.51 12.03 5.79
C GLY A 4 -19.70 13.12 6.50
N ALA A 5 -20.41 14.05 7.16
CA ALA A 5 -19.80 15.19 7.85
C ALA A 5 -18.72 14.77 8.88
N ASP A 6 -18.91 13.61 9.51
CA ASP A 6 -18.02 13.07 10.54
C ASP A 6 -17.01 12.04 10.01
N ALA A 7 -16.92 11.82 8.69
CA ALA A 7 -16.04 10.79 8.10
C ALA A 7 -14.56 11.00 8.50
N ALA A 8 -14.13 12.26 8.67
CA ALA A 8 -12.79 12.58 9.14
C ALA A 8 -12.47 12.00 10.53
N LEU A 9 -13.48 11.86 11.40
CA LEU A 9 -13.31 11.24 12.72
C LEU A 9 -12.98 9.73 12.62
N LEU A 10 -13.43 9.06 11.55
CA LEU A 10 -13.11 7.65 11.27
C LEU A 10 -11.72 7.47 10.66
N ILE A 11 -11.17 8.52 10.03
CA ILE A 11 -9.78 8.51 9.54
C ILE A 11 -8.83 8.63 10.73
N GLY A 12 -9.10 9.59 11.61
CA GLY A 12 -8.25 9.91 12.76
C GLY A 12 -6.91 10.56 12.37
N LYS A 13 -6.15 11.02 13.37
CA LYS A 13 -4.82 11.60 13.14
C LYS A 13 -3.92 10.61 12.39
N GLU A 14 -3.28 11.08 11.33
CA GLU A 14 -2.37 10.28 10.47
C GLU A 14 -3.00 8.98 9.91
N GLY A 15 -4.33 8.89 9.87
CA GLY A 15 -5.02 7.69 9.36
C GLY A 15 -5.03 6.50 10.33
N TYR A 16 -4.70 6.69 11.61
CA TYR A 16 -4.60 5.56 12.56
C TYR A 16 -5.93 4.81 12.73
N ARG A 17 -7.06 5.53 12.76
CA ARG A 17 -8.39 4.90 12.91
C ARG A 17 -8.79 4.21 11.62
N TYR A 18 -8.51 4.81 10.48
CA TYR A 18 -8.69 4.16 9.17
C TYR A 18 -7.94 2.82 9.13
N LYS A 19 -6.67 2.79 9.57
CA LYS A 19 -5.86 1.57 9.63
C LYS A 19 -6.49 0.51 10.54
N ALA A 20 -6.92 0.89 11.74
CA ALA A 20 -7.57 -0.02 12.68
C ALA A 20 -8.88 -0.58 12.11
N ILE A 21 -9.76 0.27 11.56
CA ILE A 21 -11.04 -0.11 10.98
C ILE A 21 -10.83 -1.04 9.78
N SER A 22 -9.91 -0.69 8.88
CA SER A 22 -9.55 -1.54 7.73
C SER A 22 -9.09 -2.93 8.19
N TYR A 23 -8.24 -3.00 9.23
CA TYR A 23 -7.80 -4.29 9.75
C TYR A 23 -8.94 -5.11 10.39
N MET A 24 -9.81 -4.47 11.17
CA MET A 24 -10.96 -5.13 11.80
C MET A 24 -11.94 -5.67 10.75
N LEU A 25 -12.28 -4.87 9.74
CA LEU A 25 -13.18 -5.27 8.66
C LEU A 25 -12.57 -6.39 7.82
N TYR A 26 -11.27 -6.31 7.51
CA TYR A 26 -10.56 -7.38 6.81
C TYR A 26 -10.65 -8.71 7.59
N ASN A 27 -10.32 -8.70 8.88
CA ASN A 27 -10.32 -9.93 9.68
C ASN A 27 -11.71 -10.56 9.74
N TRP A 28 -12.75 -9.75 9.95
CA TRP A 28 -14.12 -10.24 9.99
C TRP A 28 -14.57 -10.84 8.65
N LEU A 29 -14.41 -10.10 7.56
CA LEU A 29 -14.90 -10.50 6.24
C LEU A 29 -14.07 -11.67 5.67
N ASN A 30 -12.75 -11.65 5.86
CA ASN A 30 -11.90 -12.73 5.41
C ASN A 30 -12.18 -14.02 6.20
N SER A 31 -12.32 -13.95 7.52
CA SER A 31 -12.58 -15.15 8.34
C SER A 31 -13.92 -15.81 8.03
N LYS A 32 -14.94 -15.04 7.66
CA LYS A 32 -16.30 -15.57 7.46
C LYS A 32 -16.63 -15.86 5.99
N TYR A 33 -16.05 -15.09 5.07
CA TYR A 33 -16.44 -15.12 3.65
C TYR A 33 -15.25 -15.27 2.70
N ASN A 34 -14.02 -15.33 3.21
CA ASN A 34 -12.79 -15.35 2.39
C ASN A 34 -12.70 -14.15 1.43
N LEU A 35 -13.20 -12.99 1.87
CA LEU A 35 -13.18 -11.75 1.10
C LEU A 35 -12.08 -10.81 1.61
N ALA A 36 -11.30 -10.27 0.67
CA ALA A 36 -10.46 -9.11 0.90
C ALA A 36 -11.31 -7.83 0.87
N ILE A 37 -10.75 -6.74 1.41
CA ILE A 37 -11.42 -5.44 1.41
C ILE A 37 -10.52 -4.34 0.85
N ARG A 38 -11.20 -3.33 0.30
CA ARG A 38 -10.63 -2.05 -0.07
C ARG A 38 -11.55 -0.96 0.49
N LEU A 39 -11.14 -0.36 1.60
CA LEU A 39 -11.96 0.59 2.34
C LEU A 39 -11.71 2.01 1.84
N GLU A 40 -12.75 2.70 1.38
CA GLU A 40 -12.69 4.14 1.11
C GLU A 40 -13.44 4.88 2.22
N ILE A 41 -12.82 5.91 2.80
CA ILE A 41 -13.47 6.84 3.74
C ILE A 41 -13.30 8.26 3.21
N ALA A 42 -14.41 8.91 2.85
CA ALA A 42 -14.42 10.13 2.04
C ALA A 42 -13.52 9.94 0.80
N GLN A 43 -12.39 10.65 0.71
CA GLN A 43 -11.40 10.49 -0.36
C GLN A 43 -10.02 10.05 0.17
N PHE A 44 -9.98 9.51 1.40
CA PHE A 44 -8.72 9.22 2.06
C PHE A 44 -7.84 8.25 1.28
N LEU A 45 -8.40 7.11 0.85
CA LEU A 45 -7.62 6.10 0.16
C LEU A 45 -7.20 6.60 -1.23
N GLN A 46 -8.11 7.21 -1.99
CA GLN A 46 -7.77 7.86 -3.28
C GLN A 46 -6.62 8.86 -3.15
N ASN A 47 -6.64 9.70 -2.11
CA ASN A 47 -5.56 10.66 -1.86
C ASN A 47 -4.23 9.96 -1.50
N GLN A 48 -4.27 8.85 -0.74
CA GLN A 48 -3.07 8.05 -0.48
C GLN A 48 -2.52 7.42 -1.78
N GLU A 49 -3.38 7.00 -2.70
CA GLU A 49 -2.96 6.44 -3.98
C GLU A 49 -2.30 7.48 -4.89
N ALA A 50 -2.91 8.66 -5.03
CA ALA A 50 -2.36 9.75 -5.83
C ALA A 50 -0.99 10.20 -5.30
N MET A 51 -0.85 10.31 -3.97
CA MET A 51 0.44 10.59 -3.34
C MET A 51 1.46 9.48 -3.61
N MET A 52 1.03 8.21 -3.56
CA MET A 52 1.90 7.06 -3.82
C MET A 52 2.37 7.04 -5.28
N ASP A 53 1.51 7.35 -6.25
CA ASP A 53 1.88 7.44 -7.67
C ASP A 53 3.03 8.43 -7.89
N GLN A 54 2.90 9.62 -7.32
CA GLN A 54 3.95 10.64 -7.41
C GLN A 54 5.26 10.16 -6.76
N TYR A 55 5.18 9.55 -5.58
CA TYR A 55 6.34 9.03 -4.88
C TYR A 55 7.04 7.89 -5.65
N LEU A 56 6.27 6.97 -6.23
CA LEU A 56 6.80 5.79 -6.91
C LEU A 56 7.53 6.11 -8.21
N ASN A 57 7.26 7.25 -8.86
CA ASN A 57 7.99 7.66 -10.07
C ASN A 57 9.51 7.62 -9.87
N GLY A 58 10.02 8.16 -8.76
CA GLY A 58 11.46 8.11 -8.44
C GLY A 58 11.97 6.72 -8.02
N VAL A 59 11.09 5.82 -7.59
CA VAL A 59 11.45 4.40 -7.37
C VAL A 59 11.55 3.68 -8.71
N ILE A 60 10.56 3.89 -9.58
CA ILE A 60 10.47 3.30 -10.93
C ILE A 60 11.69 3.67 -11.75
N GLU A 61 12.08 4.95 -11.77
CA GLU A 61 13.26 5.41 -12.48
C GLU A 61 14.54 4.69 -12.00
N ARG A 62 14.72 4.55 -10.68
CA ARG A 62 15.86 3.82 -10.12
C ARG A 62 15.86 2.33 -10.50
N VAL A 63 14.70 1.69 -10.56
CA VAL A 63 14.57 0.30 -11.04
C VAL A 63 14.95 0.18 -12.50
N GLN A 64 14.53 1.12 -13.34
CA GLN A 64 14.83 1.12 -14.77
C GLN A 64 16.32 1.35 -15.03
N ASN A 65 16.96 2.22 -14.25
CA ASN A 65 18.38 2.56 -14.44
C ASN A 65 19.35 1.54 -13.82
N SER A 66 19.00 0.93 -12.68
CA SER A 66 19.93 0.08 -11.90
C SER A 66 19.48 -1.37 -11.73
N GLY A 67 18.31 -1.73 -12.26
CA GLY A 67 17.71 -3.07 -12.12
C GLY A 67 17.01 -3.32 -10.78
N ARG A 68 17.29 -2.52 -9.75
CA ARG A 68 16.78 -2.72 -8.38
C ARG A 68 16.46 -1.41 -7.66
N ALA A 69 15.44 -1.43 -6.83
CA ALA A 69 15.17 -0.35 -5.89
C ALA A 69 14.35 -0.84 -4.70
N GLN A 70 14.25 0.03 -3.69
CA GLN A 70 13.31 -0.16 -2.60
C GLN A 70 12.63 1.17 -2.26
N THR A 71 11.41 1.07 -1.75
CA THR A 71 10.70 2.21 -1.17
C THR A 71 11.33 2.58 0.18
N LYS A 72 10.99 3.77 0.67
CA LYS A 72 11.11 4.11 2.09
C LYS A 72 10.21 3.16 2.92
N PRO A 73 10.41 3.07 4.23
CA PRO A 73 9.43 2.43 5.11
C PRO A 73 8.05 3.05 4.91
N LEU A 74 7.06 2.19 4.72
CA LEU A 74 5.65 2.51 4.52
C LEU A 74 4.83 1.85 5.63
N ASP A 75 3.72 2.48 5.98
CA ASP A 75 2.81 1.96 7.00
C ASP A 75 1.40 1.71 6.46
N GLY A 76 0.69 0.79 7.12
CA GLY A 76 -0.72 0.52 6.86
C GLY A 76 -0.99 0.15 5.40
N VAL A 77 -1.95 0.86 4.80
CA VAL A 77 -2.42 0.59 3.43
C VAL A 77 -1.38 0.96 2.37
N LEU A 78 -0.46 1.88 2.66
CA LEU A 78 0.55 2.36 1.72
C LEU A 78 1.47 1.23 1.23
N VAL A 79 1.78 0.27 2.09
CA VAL A 79 2.59 -0.91 1.73
C VAL A 79 1.89 -1.73 0.62
N LYS A 80 0.58 -1.91 0.73
CA LYS A 80 -0.21 -2.67 -0.26
C LYS A 80 -0.35 -1.91 -1.57
N ILE A 81 -0.67 -0.61 -1.50
CA ILE A 81 -0.76 0.27 -2.68
C ILE A 81 0.57 0.26 -3.45
N ALA A 82 1.69 0.41 -2.74
CA ALA A 82 3.01 0.39 -3.36
C ALA A 82 3.33 -0.95 -4.02
N LEU A 83 3.01 -2.07 -3.34
CA LEU A 83 3.21 -3.40 -3.88
C LEU A 83 2.41 -3.64 -5.16
N GLU A 84 1.12 -3.29 -5.16
CA GLU A 84 0.22 -3.46 -6.31
C GLU A 84 0.71 -2.67 -7.52
N LYS A 85 0.96 -1.36 -7.34
CA LYS A 85 1.43 -0.48 -8.42
C LYS A 85 2.79 -0.89 -8.99
N LEU A 86 3.74 -1.33 -8.13
CA LEU A 86 5.04 -1.78 -8.60
C LEU A 86 4.98 -3.14 -9.31
N ARG A 87 4.08 -4.05 -8.91
CA ARG A 87 3.83 -5.31 -9.64
C ARG A 87 3.22 -5.07 -11.00
N GLU A 88 2.27 -4.15 -11.10
CA GLU A 88 1.69 -3.75 -12.38
C GLU A 88 2.75 -3.13 -13.31
N LYS A 89 3.62 -2.27 -12.76
CA LYS A 89 4.67 -1.62 -13.54
C LYS A 89 5.81 -2.56 -13.95
N PHE A 90 6.12 -3.56 -13.13
CA PHE A 90 7.23 -4.49 -13.34
C PHE A 90 6.76 -5.95 -13.21
N PRO A 91 5.93 -6.44 -14.15
CA PRO A 91 5.38 -7.80 -14.09
C PRO A 91 6.48 -8.88 -14.16
N ASP A 92 7.59 -8.57 -14.84
CA ASP A 92 8.72 -9.48 -15.04
C ASP A 92 9.84 -9.32 -14.00
N LYS A 93 9.63 -8.52 -12.93
CA LYS A 93 10.57 -8.39 -11.82
C LYS A 93 10.01 -8.95 -10.52
N TYR A 94 10.88 -9.38 -9.63
CA TYR A 94 10.47 -9.72 -8.28
C TYR A 94 10.07 -8.44 -7.55
N VAL A 95 8.80 -8.39 -7.12
CA VAL A 95 8.26 -7.30 -6.29
C VAL A 95 7.65 -7.89 -5.02
N GLY A 96 8.25 -7.57 -3.89
CA GLY A 96 7.86 -8.14 -2.59
C GLY A 96 8.05 -7.19 -1.42
N ILE A 97 7.28 -7.44 -0.36
CA ILE A 97 7.39 -6.71 0.90
C ILE A 97 8.51 -7.32 1.73
N LYS A 98 9.38 -6.48 2.29
CA LYS A 98 10.34 -6.84 3.33
C LYS A 98 10.11 -6.03 4.59
N SER A 99 10.56 -6.57 5.72
CA SER A 99 10.56 -5.87 7.01
C SER A 99 12.01 -5.54 7.38
N GLY A 100 12.24 -4.32 7.85
CA GLY A 100 13.49 -3.89 8.48
C GLY A 100 13.22 -3.28 9.85
N ASN A 101 14.26 -2.70 10.46
CA ASN A 101 14.14 -2.08 11.78
C ASN A 101 13.15 -0.90 11.79
N ASP A 102 13.05 -0.17 10.67
CA ASP A 102 12.22 1.04 10.55
C ASP A 102 10.80 0.76 10.01
N GLY A 103 10.44 -0.51 9.81
CA GLY A 103 9.12 -0.92 9.32
C GLY A 103 9.16 -1.71 8.01
N LYS A 104 8.00 -1.73 7.32
CA LYS A 104 7.83 -2.50 6.07
C LYS A 104 8.14 -1.64 4.86
N PHE A 105 8.77 -2.23 3.85
CA PHE A 105 9.07 -1.54 2.58
C PHE A 105 8.93 -2.52 1.42
N VAL A 106 8.75 -1.99 0.21
CA VAL A 106 8.64 -2.80 -1.01
C VAL A 106 9.97 -2.78 -1.75
N VAL A 107 10.44 -3.96 -2.15
CA VAL A 107 11.66 -4.15 -2.93
C VAL A 107 11.30 -4.63 -4.32
N VAL A 108 11.98 -4.07 -5.33
CA VAL A 108 11.94 -4.50 -6.73
C VAL A 108 13.34 -4.92 -7.14
N ASN A 109 13.51 -6.09 -7.76
CA ASN A 109 14.78 -6.52 -8.35
C ASN A 109 14.57 -7.56 -9.46
N ASP A 110 15.61 -7.77 -10.27
CA ASP A 110 15.61 -8.73 -11.39
C ASP A 110 15.68 -10.21 -10.95
N PHE A 111 15.64 -10.49 -9.65
CA PHE A 111 15.78 -11.85 -9.12
C PHE A 111 14.45 -12.61 -9.21
N PHE A 112 14.02 -12.94 -10.42
CA PHE A 112 12.97 -13.93 -10.64
C PHE A 112 13.57 -15.32 -10.43
N LYS A 113 13.53 -15.84 -9.20
CA LYS A 113 13.62 -17.29 -9.00
C LYS A 113 12.27 -17.88 -9.44
N LYS A 114 12.22 -18.41 -10.66
CA LYS A 114 11.20 -19.36 -11.08
C LYS A 114 11.20 -20.58 -10.14
#